data_AF-A0A7V0ZAP7-F1
#
_entry.id   AF-A0A7V0ZAP7-F1
#
_cell.length_a   1.000
_cell.length_b   1.000
_cell.length_c   1.000
_cell.angle_alpha   90.00
_cell.angle_beta   90.00
_cell.angle_gamma   90.00
#
_symmetry.space_group_name_H-M   'P 1'
#
loop_
_entity.id
_entity.type
_entity.pdbx_description
1 polymer ?
#
loop_
_entity_poly.entity_id
_entity_poly.type
_entity_poly.pdbx_seq_one_letter_code
_entity_poly.pdbx_strand_id
1 'polypeptide(L)' 'MVTTHYPHRISKRKRLRKLGFRARMRTSNGRKLISNKRRKGQQAQIA' A
#
# COMPACT_ATOMS: atom_id res chain seq x y z
N MET A 1 18.95 -14.09 -1.27
CA MET A 1 18.12 -14.84 -2.25
C MET A 1 16.75 -15.07 -1.64
N VAL A 2 15.65 -14.88 -2.37
CA VAL A 2 14.29 -14.96 -1.82
C VAL A 2 13.92 -16.44 -1.60
N THR A 3 13.82 -16.87 -0.35
CA THR A 3 13.59 -18.26 0.10
C THR A 3 12.11 -18.65 0.14
N THR A 4 11.31 -18.19 -0.82
CA THR A 4 9.90 -18.60 -0.95
C THR A 4 9.77 -19.60 -2.09
N HIS A 5 9.28 -20.81 -1.79
CA HIS A 5 9.12 -21.93 -2.73
C HIS A 5 8.38 -21.56 -4.02
N TYR A 6 7.56 -20.49 -4.01
CA TYR A 6 6.99 -19.88 -5.21
C TYR A 6 7.21 -18.36 -5.24
N PRO A 7 8.14 -17.85 -6.08
CA PRO A 7 8.28 -16.41 -6.27
C PRO A 7 7.04 -15.85 -6.98
N HIS A 8 6.26 -15.03 -6.28
CA HIS A 8 5.14 -14.30 -6.90
C HIS A 8 5.68 -13.26 -7.89
N ARG A 9 5.05 -13.17 -9.07
CA ARG A 9 5.40 -12.14 -10.08
C ARG A 9 5.22 -10.73 -9.48
N ILE A 10 6.32 -10.00 -9.31
CA ILE A 10 6.32 -8.62 -8.79
C ILE A 10 5.98 -7.64 -9.91
N SER A 11 4.70 -7.25 -10.02
CA SER A 11 4.31 -6.14 -10.90
C SER A 11 4.16 -4.84 -10.11
N LYS A 12 5.10 -3.91 -10.31
CA LYS A 12 5.06 -2.56 -9.70
C LYS A 12 3.78 -1.80 -10.09
N ARG A 13 3.35 -1.91 -11.34
CA ARG A 13 2.10 -1.31 -11.85
C ARG A 13 0.86 -1.86 -11.12
N LYS A 14 0.76 -3.19 -10.94
CA LYS A 14 -0.35 -3.79 -10.19
C LYS A 14 -0.34 -3.37 -8.72
N ARG A 15 0.86 -3.27 -8.12
CA ARG A 15 1.03 -2.78 -6.74
C ARG A 15 0.51 -1.35 -6.57
N LEU A 16 0.94 -0.42 -7.42
CA LEU A 16 0.50 0.98 -7.38
C LEU A 16 -1.02 1.12 -7.56
N ARG A 17 -1.62 0.35 -8.47
CA ARG A 17 -3.07 0.37 -8.70
C ARG A 17 -3.88 -0.15 -7.50
N LYS A 18 -3.39 -1.19 -6.81
CA LYS A 18 -4.08 -1.81 -5.68
C LYS A 18 -3.80 -1.12 -4.36
N LEU A 19 -2.54 -0.78 -4.11
CA LEU A 19 -2.06 -0.33 -2.81
C LEU A 19 -1.70 1.14 -2.79
N GLY A 20 -1.45 1.79 -3.93
CA GLY A 20 -0.90 3.15 -4.06
C GLY A 20 -1.75 4.26 -3.42
N PHE A 21 -1.13 5.43 -3.23
CA PHE A 21 -1.75 6.56 -2.52
C PHE A 21 -3.10 6.97 -3.13
N ARG A 22 -3.15 7.10 -4.46
CA ARG A 22 -4.39 7.43 -5.18
C ARG A 22 -5.49 6.40 -4.95
N ALA A 23 -5.14 5.11 -4.87
CA ALA A 23 -6.11 4.04 -4.59
C ALA A 23 -6.66 4.16 -3.17
N ARG A 24 -5.84 4.53 -2.17
CA ARG A 24 -6.29 4.79 -0.79
C ARG A 24 -7.15 6.03 -0.67
N MET A 25 -6.83 7.09 -1.41
CA MET A 25 -7.59 8.33 -1.34
C MET A 25 -8.97 8.26 -1.99
N ARG A 26 -9.20 7.31 -2.91
CA ARG A 26 -10.49 7.13 -3.61
C ARG A 26 -11.63 6.76 -2.65
N THR A 27 -11.37 5.97 -1.61
CA THR A 27 -12.41 5.45 -0.70
C THR A 27 -12.38 6.13 0.67
N SER A 28 -13.52 6.19 1.35
CA SER A 28 -13.63 6.70 2.73
C SER A 28 -12.75 5.90 3.70
N ASN A 29 -12.81 4.57 3.62
CA ASN A 29 -12.01 3.67 4.46
C ASN A 29 -10.50 3.81 4.21
N GLY A 30 -10.09 3.99 2.95
CA GLY A 30 -8.70 4.23 2.62
C GLY A 30 -8.18 5.56 3.19
N ARG A 31 -8.98 6.63 3.14
CA ARG A 31 -8.67 7.91 3.80
C ARG A 31 -8.57 7.77 5.32
N LYS A 32 -9.47 7.01 5.95
CA LYS A 32 -9.43 6.70 7.39
C LYS A 32 -8.14 5.98 7.78
N LEU A 33 -7.73 4.98 7.00
CA LEU A 33 -6.49 4.23 7.22
C LEU A 33 -5.26 5.15 7.19
N ILE A 34 -5.18 6.06 6.21
CA ILE A 34 -4.07 7.02 6.12
C ILE A 34 -4.09 8.03 7.28
N SER A 35 -5.27 8.52 7.66
CA SER A 35 -5.41 9.38 8.84
C SER A 35 -4.91 8.67 10.11
N ASN A 36 -5.27 7.40 10.31
CA ASN A 36 -4.81 6.60 11.46
C ASN A 36 -3.28 6.44 11.47
N LYS A 37 -2.67 6.15 10.31
CA LYS A 37 -1.20 6.03 10.20
C LYS A 37 -0.50 7.35 10.53
N ARG A 38 -1.03 8.48 10.03
CA ARG A 38 -0.53 9.82 10.35
C ARG A 38 -0.62 10.12 11.83
N ARG A 39 -1.74 9.80 12.49
CA ARG A 39 -1.90 9.97 13.95
C ARG A 39 -0.89 9.16 14.76
N LYS A 40 -0.51 7.97 14.27
CA LYS A 40 0.53 7.13 14.89
C LYS A 40 1.95 7.64 14.64
N GLY A 41 2.15 8.70 13.84
CA GLY A 41 3.46 9.16 13.40
C GLY A 41 4.14 8.21 12.41
N GLN A 42 3.42 7.24 11.85
CA GLN A 42 3.97 6.37 10.83
C GLN A 42 4.03 7.12 9.51
N GLN A 43 5.15 6.99 8.79
CA GLN A 43 5.22 7.47 7.43
C GLN A 43 4.05 6.86 6.65
N ALA A 44 3.29 7.72 5.97
CA ALA A 44 2.25 7.30 5.04
C ALA A 44 2.89 6.73 3.76
N GLN A 45 3.90 5.87 3.93
CA GLN A 45 4.59 5.18 2.86
C GLN A 45 3.57 4.20 2.27
N ILE A 46 3.05 4.61 1.14
CA ILE A 46 2.18 3.80 0.32
C ILE A 46 2.99 3.52 -0.94
N ALA A 47 3.18 2.24 -1.23
CA ALA A 47 4.01 1.73 -2.32
C ALA A 47 3.58 2.22 -3.70
#